data_AF-A0A162GFT1-F1
#
_entry.id   AF-A0A162GFT1-F1
#
_cell.length_a   1.000
_cell.length_b   1.000
_cell.length_c   1.000
_cell.angle_alpha   90.00
_cell.angle_beta   90.00
_cell.angle_gamma   90.00
#
_symmetry.space_group_name_H-M   'P 1'
#
loop_
_entity.id
_entity.type
_entity.pdbx_description
1 polymer ?
#
loop_
_entity_poly.entity_id
_entity_poly.type
_entity_poly.pdbx_seq_one_letter_code
_entity_poly.pdbx_strand_id
1 'polypeptide(L)'
;MKNSLINAALAALVVTASGAVTYAQSAGTQQAVSKDQLVVGKRYYISADSLNVRSSNSTAPGNIVGKLYRNDIVEVYDVLNAATPLVQVKIVKSSSISNQGELYVSKDYLSEKEFVLPLSKYFVIQNVATEKTRVYERCTVTPDCPHTLVMETDMVVGRPEEGSEEDPNAYKTWVGHGKISEWVKFYQDGLGFYPRWYTKGQDISTIPKPITDSMSLYMGSQRWIVKNDQGKKSNYGAFGWYAAKLTPEGENGGVNYQWIHGTMGWGKDGSKPIEITRGKMINFFANPGSHGCTRVENRAVAYMRHLLPVGTDVYRVYAREATREGYPYRRYANQTSSYKWQYMLLTNGAGESNGLTSDAATIRAQGIRAILNVNLIEQGVYEVDRYPTVAPLDYSKSAASGKSGDRYEIDDKVKNGSNFRGYFLIDEGRFANYAHPSYQATNGAVRTSGLADFRNSVPEFLNARAGSFVIPPVNGK
;
A
#
# COMPACT_ATOMS: atom_id res chain seq x y z
N MET A 1 63.33 37.92 -7.67
CA MET A 1 63.93 36.56 -7.70
C MET A 1 63.24 35.71 -6.64
N LYS A 2 62.69 34.57 -7.07
CA LYS A 2 62.49 33.29 -6.35
C LYS A 2 61.74 33.27 -4.99
N ASN A 3 60.50 32.79 -5.07
CA ASN A 3 59.87 31.63 -4.40
C ASN A 3 60.26 31.17 -2.97
N SER A 4 59.20 30.69 -2.31
CA SER A 4 59.11 29.49 -1.41
C SER A 4 59.35 29.76 0.09
N LEU A 5 58.61 29.26 1.10
CA LEU A 5 57.66 28.16 1.28
C LEU A 5 56.68 28.53 2.44
N ILE A 6 55.36 28.34 2.27
CA ILE A 6 54.51 27.31 2.90
C ILE A 6 54.56 27.23 4.44
N ASN A 7 53.46 27.67 5.08
CA ASN A 7 52.83 27.00 6.22
C ASN A 7 51.37 27.46 6.33
N ALA A 8 50.46 26.67 5.76
CA ALA A 8 49.02 26.81 5.94
C ALA A 8 48.60 25.90 7.09
N ALA A 9 48.07 26.49 8.16
CA ALA A 9 47.46 25.78 9.27
C ALA A 9 46.14 25.14 8.81
N LEU A 10 46.08 23.82 8.93
CA LEU A 10 44.91 22.99 8.63
C LEU A 10 43.93 23.08 9.82
N ALA A 11 42.96 23.99 9.75
CA ALA A 11 41.79 23.96 10.63
C ALA A 11 40.79 22.93 10.07
N ALA A 12 40.73 21.76 10.71
CA ALA A 12 39.77 20.71 10.40
C ALA A 12 38.35 21.16 10.83
N LEU A 13 37.59 21.69 9.88
CA LEU A 13 36.15 21.84 10.02
C LEU A 13 35.49 20.52 9.58
N VAL A 14 35.11 19.69 10.54
CA VAL A 14 34.27 18.51 10.30
C VAL A 14 32.87 19.02 9.97
N VAL A 15 32.60 19.23 8.68
CA VAL A 15 31.25 19.41 8.16
C VAL A 15 30.59 18.04 8.17
N THR A 16 29.78 17.77 9.21
CA THR A 16 28.80 16.70 9.17
C THR A 16 27.75 17.09 8.14
N ALA A 17 27.94 16.64 6.90
CA ALA A 17 26.93 16.71 5.85
C ALA A 17 25.81 15.70 6.17
N SER A 18 24.95 16.03 7.12
CA SER A 18 23.61 15.43 7.21
C SER A 18 22.80 16.03 6.07
N GLY A 19 22.91 15.41 4.90
CA GLY A 19 22.12 15.73 3.71
C GLY A 19 20.64 15.54 4.03
N ALA A 20 19.97 16.64 4.36
CA ALA A 20 18.53 16.71 4.33
C ALA A 20 18.11 16.56 2.86
N VAL A 21 17.68 15.36 2.49
CA VAL A 21 17.02 15.12 1.22
C VAL A 21 15.65 15.77 1.31
N THR A 22 15.56 17.05 0.97
CA THR A 22 14.30 17.68 0.59
C THR A 22 13.78 16.95 -0.64
N TYR A 23 12.86 16.01 -0.44
CA TYR A 23 11.97 15.57 -1.51
C TYR A 23 11.07 16.74 -1.86
N ALA A 24 11.57 17.63 -2.72
CA ALA A 24 10.73 18.51 -3.48
C ALA A 24 9.80 17.61 -4.30
N GLN A 25 8.55 17.48 -3.82
CA GLN A 25 7.46 16.94 -4.62
C GLN A 25 7.24 17.94 -5.76
N SER A 26 7.98 17.79 -6.84
CA SER A 26 7.53 18.27 -8.13
C SER A 26 6.37 17.37 -8.53
N ALA A 27 5.17 17.69 -8.02
CA ALA A 27 3.97 17.47 -8.79
C ALA A 27 4.22 18.25 -10.09
N GLY A 28 4.68 17.55 -11.13
CA GLY A 28 4.88 18.14 -12.44
C GLY A 28 3.55 18.73 -12.87
N THR A 29 3.42 20.04 -12.78
CA THR A 29 2.33 20.79 -13.37
C THR A 29 2.40 20.52 -14.86
N GLN A 30 1.50 19.65 -15.33
CA GLN A 30 1.36 19.36 -16.75
C GLN A 30 0.92 20.64 -17.47
N GLN A 31 1.66 21.00 -18.51
CA GLN A 31 1.12 21.84 -19.57
C GLN A 31 0.05 21.00 -20.28
N ALA A 32 -1.22 21.42 -20.15
CA ALA A 32 -2.31 20.85 -20.92
C ALA A 32 -1.97 20.96 -22.42
N VAL A 33 -1.93 19.83 -23.12
CA VAL A 33 -1.73 19.79 -24.58
C VAL A 33 -2.97 20.40 -25.24
N SER A 34 -2.80 21.37 -26.14
CA SER A 34 -3.94 21.92 -26.88
C SER A 34 -4.46 20.87 -27.86
N LYS A 35 -5.75 20.90 -28.20
CA LYS A 35 -6.31 19.93 -29.17
C LYS A 35 -5.59 19.99 -30.51
N ASP A 36 -5.16 21.17 -30.91
CA ASP A 36 -4.46 21.42 -32.17
C ASP A 36 -3.06 20.77 -32.22
N GLN A 37 -2.53 20.36 -31.06
CA GLN A 37 -1.28 19.62 -30.96
C GLN A 37 -1.49 18.10 -31.02
N LEU A 38 -2.73 17.62 -30.94
CA LEU A 38 -3.04 16.20 -31.04
C LEU A 38 -3.17 15.78 -32.52
N VAL A 39 -2.33 14.85 -32.91
CA VAL A 39 -2.34 14.20 -34.23
C VAL A 39 -3.24 12.95 -34.21
N VAL A 40 -4.22 12.90 -35.11
CA VAL A 40 -5.05 11.70 -35.37
C VAL A 40 -4.19 10.56 -35.91
N GLY A 41 -4.43 9.33 -35.46
CA GLY A 41 -3.66 8.14 -35.77
C GLY A 41 -2.35 8.01 -34.98
N LYS A 42 -1.98 9.01 -34.18
CA LYS A 42 -0.79 8.96 -33.31
C LYS A 42 -1.12 8.32 -31.97
N ARG A 43 -0.12 7.63 -31.41
CA ARG A 43 -0.18 7.01 -30.08
C ARG A 43 0.25 7.98 -28.99
N TYR A 44 -0.47 7.95 -27.88
CA TYR A 44 -0.22 8.74 -26.69
C TYR A 44 -0.24 7.84 -25.46
N TYR A 45 0.53 8.25 -24.46
CA TYR A 45 0.56 7.68 -23.14
C TYR A 45 -0.39 8.45 -22.23
N ILE A 46 -1.11 7.74 -21.37
CA ILE A 46 -1.89 8.37 -20.32
C ILE A 46 -0.94 8.94 -19.26
N SER A 47 -1.10 10.22 -18.97
CA SER A 47 -0.23 10.94 -18.03
C SER A 47 -0.81 10.99 -16.60
N ALA A 48 -2.13 10.79 -16.46
CA ALA A 48 -2.83 10.72 -15.19
C ALA A 48 -2.62 9.38 -14.47
N ASP A 49 -2.64 9.40 -13.13
CA ASP A 49 -2.66 8.16 -12.34
C ASP A 49 -3.88 7.29 -12.64
N SER A 50 -5.02 7.92 -12.94
CA SER A 50 -6.26 7.28 -13.36
C SER A 50 -7.03 8.24 -14.26
N LEU A 51 -7.52 7.75 -15.40
CA LEU A 51 -8.29 8.50 -16.38
C LEU A 51 -9.57 7.75 -16.73
N ASN A 52 -10.72 8.38 -16.52
CA ASN A 52 -12.01 7.80 -16.90
C ASN A 52 -12.11 7.67 -18.43
N VAL A 53 -12.50 6.49 -18.88
CA VAL A 53 -12.89 6.19 -20.26
C VAL A 53 -14.41 6.22 -20.35
N ARG A 54 -14.92 6.87 -21.40
CA ARG A 54 -16.35 7.15 -21.54
C ARG A 54 -16.88 6.58 -22.85
N SER A 55 -18.14 6.16 -22.87
CA SER A 55 -18.83 5.64 -24.07
C SER A 55 -19.46 6.73 -24.94
N SER A 56 -19.42 7.99 -24.51
CA SER A 56 -19.93 9.10 -25.31
C SER A 56 -19.12 10.38 -25.06
N ASN A 57 -19.20 11.32 -26.02
CA ASN A 57 -18.60 12.65 -25.93
C ASN A 57 -19.37 13.55 -24.94
N SER A 58 -19.41 13.15 -23.67
CA SER A 58 -20.03 13.89 -22.58
C SER A 58 -19.26 13.65 -21.29
N THR A 59 -19.19 14.66 -20.42
CA THR A 59 -18.56 14.55 -19.11
C THR A 59 -19.50 14.02 -18.02
N ALA A 60 -20.75 13.70 -18.37
CA ALA A 60 -21.76 13.18 -17.45
C ALA A 60 -21.29 11.90 -16.73
N PRO A 61 -21.59 11.68 -15.44
CA PRO A 61 -21.09 10.53 -14.69
C PRO A 61 -21.54 9.16 -15.23
N GLY A 62 -22.73 9.08 -15.84
CA GLY A 62 -23.37 7.82 -16.25
C GLY A 62 -22.78 7.15 -17.50
N ASN A 63 -21.82 7.77 -18.19
CA ASN A 63 -21.22 7.22 -19.41
C ASN A 63 -19.81 6.65 -19.20
N ILE A 64 -19.33 6.57 -17.96
CA ILE A 64 -18.01 6.03 -17.66
C ILE A 64 -18.06 4.51 -17.82
N VAL A 65 -17.27 3.97 -18.73
CA VAL A 65 -17.21 2.53 -19.04
C VAL A 65 -15.95 1.85 -18.51
N GLY A 66 -14.99 2.62 -18.01
CA GLY A 66 -13.80 2.09 -17.34
C GLY A 66 -12.77 3.17 -17.08
N LYS A 67 -11.54 2.74 -16.80
CA LYS A 67 -10.41 3.62 -16.50
C LYS A 67 -9.15 3.14 -17.21
N LEU A 68 -8.36 4.09 -17.70
CA LEU A 68 -6.98 3.88 -18.09
C LEU A 68 -6.07 4.39 -17.00
N TYR A 69 -4.89 3.79 -16.88
CA TYR A 69 -3.89 4.18 -15.90
C TYR A 69 -2.67 4.78 -16.56
N ARG A 70 -1.81 5.42 -15.77
CA ARG A 70 -0.58 6.03 -16.26
C ARG A 70 0.21 5.05 -17.16
N ASN A 71 0.68 5.56 -18.30
CA ASN A 71 1.42 4.84 -19.34
C ASN A 71 0.63 3.76 -20.10
N ASP A 72 -0.67 3.61 -19.87
CA ASP A 72 -1.53 2.96 -20.85
C ASP A 72 -1.45 3.73 -22.17
N ILE A 73 -1.56 3.01 -23.28
CA ILE A 73 -1.36 3.55 -24.62
C ILE A 73 -2.70 3.60 -25.34
N VAL A 74 -3.02 4.78 -25.85
CA VAL A 74 -4.18 5.02 -26.71
C VAL A 74 -3.73 5.62 -28.03
N GLU A 75 -4.49 5.36 -29.08
CA GLU A 75 -4.37 6.03 -30.36
C GLU A 75 -5.51 7.02 -30.51
N VAL A 76 -5.22 8.27 -30.85
CA VAL A 76 -6.26 9.29 -31.06
C VAL A 76 -6.93 9.02 -32.39
N TYR A 77 -8.25 8.82 -32.37
CA TYR A 77 -9.04 8.54 -33.57
C TYR A 77 -9.77 9.79 -34.09
N ASP A 78 -10.29 10.62 -33.19
CA ASP A 78 -10.90 11.90 -33.52
C ASP A 78 -10.63 12.92 -32.39
N VAL A 79 -10.22 14.13 -32.76
CA VAL A 79 -9.94 15.23 -31.83
C VAL A 79 -11.23 15.93 -31.39
N LEU A 80 -12.36 15.69 -32.09
CA LEU A 80 -13.68 16.26 -31.83
C LEU A 80 -13.67 17.81 -31.86
N ASN A 81 -14.85 18.43 -31.70
CA ASN A 81 -14.94 19.89 -31.66
C ASN A 81 -14.21 20.50 -30.45
N ALA A 82 -13.84 21.78 -30.55
CA ALA A 82 -13.12 22.50 -29.50
C ALA A 82 -13.93 22.70 -28.20
N ALA A 83 -15.26 22.55 -28.26
CA ALA A 83 -16.16 22.78 -27.13
C ALA A 83 -16.11 21.67 -26.07
N THR A 84 -15.68 20.46 -26.44
CA THR A 84 -15.48 19.35 -25.50
C THR A 84 -14.00 19.19 -25.13
N PRO A 85 -13.63 18.92 -23.87
CA PRO A 85 -12.26 18.56 -23.49
C PRO A 85 -11.89 17.12 -23.89
N LEU A 86 -12.84 16.34 -24.41
CA LEU A 86 -12.64 14.93 -24.75
C LEU A 86 -12.13 14.76 -26.18
N VAL A 87 -11.46 13.62 -26.41
CA VAL A 87 -11.07 13.10 -27.72
C VAL A 87 -11.49 11.64 -27.83
N GLN A 88 -11.81 11.19 -29.03
CA GLN A 88 -12.10 9.79 -29.32
C GLN A 88 -10.79 9.02 -29.46
N VAL A 89 -10.72 7.86 -28.83
CA VAL A 89 -9.50 7.05 -28.80
C VAL A 89 -9.79 5.57 -29.06
N LYS A 90 -8.75 4.88 -29.52
CA LYS A 90 -8.66 3.43 -29.54
C LYS A 90 -7.62 2.99 -28.53
N ILE A 91 -7.96 2.06 -27.65
CA ILE A 91 -7.02 1.50 -26.67
C ILE A 91 -6.05 0.58 -27.41
N VAL A 92 -4.76 0.89 -27.33
CA VAL A 92 -3.68 0.08 -27.90
C VAL A 92 -3.10 -0.86 -26.85
N LYS A 93 -2.89 -0.36 -25.63
CA LYS A 93 -2.36 -1.12 -24.50
C LYS A 93 -3.03 -0.64 -23.21
N SER A 94 -3.75 -1.52 -22.54
CA SER A 94 -4.24 -1.32 -21.19
C SER A 94 -4.45 -2.66 -20.50
N SER A 95 -4.27 -2.69 -19.19
CA SER A 95 -4.56 -3.87 -18.36
C SER A 95 -5.96 -3.86 -17.75
N SER A 96 -6.73 -2.79 -17.92
CA SER A 96 -7.99 -2.56 -17.20
C SER A 96 -9.22 -2.43 -18.07
N ILE A 97 -9.07 -2.07 -19.34
CA ILE A 97 -10.17 -1.92 -20.28
C ILE A 97 -9.73 -2.29 -21.69
N SER A 98 -10.63 -2.91 -22.44
CA SER A 98 -10.46 -3.24 -23.86
C SER A 98 -11.36 -2.35 -24.73
N ASN A 99 -11.13 -2.35 -26.04
CA ASN A 99 -11.97 -1.60 -26.98
C ASN A 99 -13.41 -2.16 -26.96
N GLN A 100 -14.39 -1.33 -26.61
CA GLN A 100 -15.81 -1.67 -26.63
C GLN A 100 -16.59 -0.49 -27.21
N GLY A 101 -16.74 -0.50 -28.54
CA GLY A 101 -17.37 0.61 -29.27
C GLY A 101 -16.51 1.88 -29.27
N GLU A 102 -17.16 3.03 -29.33
CA GLU A 102 -16.50 4.33 -29.31
C GLU A 102 -16.08 4.71 -27.89
N LEU A 103 -14.82 5.10 -27.72
CA LEU A 103 -14.26 5.44 -26.41
C LEU A 103 -13.70 6.86 -26.41
N TYR A 104 -13.95 7.55 -25.30
CA TYR A 104 -13.62 8.96 -25.14
C TYR A 104 -12.82 9.19 -23.86
N VAL A 105 -11.77 10.00 -23.94
CA VAL A 105 -10.90 10.37 -22.81
C VAL A 105 -10.59 11.87 -22.84
N SER A 106 -10.23 12.46 -21.70
CA SER A 106 -9.83 13.87 -21.68
C SER A 106 -8.46 14.06 -22.32
N LYS A 107 -8.37 15.04 -23.22
CA LYS A 107 -7.14 15.41 -23.94
C LYS A 107 -6.00 15.82 -23.01
N ASP A 108 -6.34 16.40 -21.86
CA ASP A 108 -5.38 17.04 -20.95
C ASP A 108 -4.44 16.01 -20.32
N TYR A 109 -4.79 14.73 -20.41
CA TYR A 109 -4.03 13.62 -19.85
C TYR A 109 -3.35 12.76 -20.92
N LEU A 110 -3.23 13.24 -22.15
CA LEU A 110 -2.49 12.59 -23.23
C LEU A 110 -1.08 13.18 -23.32
N SER A 111 -0.08 12.30 -23.36
CA SER A 111 1.33 12.66 -23.49
C SER A 111 1.95 11.91 -24.65
N GLU A 112 2.78 12.58 -25.46
CA GLU A 112 3.57 11.91 -26.49
C GLU A 112 4.69 11.04 -25.92
N LYS A 113 5.07 11.31 -24.67
CA LYS A 113 6.14 10.60 -23.97
C LYS A 113 5.58 9.78 -22.83
N GLU A 114 6.18 8.61 -22.64
CA GLU A 114 5.92 7.82 -21.45
C GLU A 114 6.27 8.63 -20.20
N PHE A 115 5.39 8.58 -19.21
CA PHE A 115 5.64 9.23 -17.94
C PHE A 115 6.52 8.32 -17.09
N VAL A 116 7.81 8.64 -17.04
CA VAL A 116 8.78 7.95 -16.19
C VAL A 116 8.80 8.66 -14.85
N LEU A 117 8.07 8.13 -13.86
CA LEU A 117 8.32 8.50 -12.47
C LEU A 117 9.71 7.98 -12.08
N PRO A 118 10.52 8.76 -11.34
CA PRO A 118 11.69 8.19 -10.69
C PRO A 118 11.22 7.03 -9.80
N LEU A 119 11.89 5.88 -9.93
CA LEU A 119 11.65 4.71 -9.08
C LEU A 119 11.69 5.16 -7.61
N SER A 120 10.61 4.88 -6.87
CA SER A 120 10.56 5.19 -5.45
C SER A 120 11.73 4.51 -4.76
N LYS A 121 12.42 5.24 -3.85
CA LYS A 121 13.52 4.71 -3.05
C LYS A 121 13.11 3.43 -2.32
N TYR A 122 11.84 3.33 -1.93
CA TYR A 122 11.29 2.21 -1.19
C TYR A 122 10.26 1.43 -2.04
N PHE A 123 10.04 0.18 -1.65
CA PHE A 123 8.92 -0.64 -2.13
C PHE A 123 8.37 -1.49 -0.98
N VAL A 124 7.16 -1.99 -1.16
CA VAL A 124 6.46 -2.79 -0.14
C VAL A 124 6.28 -4.21 -0.63
N ILE A 125 6.57 -5.19 0.24
CA ILE A 125 6.10 -6.57 0.08
C ILE A 125 5.07 -6.85 1.17
N GLN A 126 3.87 -7.27 0.77
CA GLN A 126 2.83 -7.77 1.67
C GLN A 126 2.67 -9.26 1.44
N ASN A 127 3.14 -10.08 2.39
CA ASN A 127 2.97 -11.52 2.31
C ASN A 127 1.63 -11.92 2.95
N VAL A 128 0.64 -12.20 2.09
CA VAL A 128 -0.72 -12.55 2.47
C VAL A 128 -0.76 -13.85 3.28
N ALA A 129 0.13 -14.80 2.97
CA ALA A 129 0.18 -16.09 3.63
C ALA A 129 0.54 -15.99 5.13
N THR A 130 1.49 -15.11 5.45
CA THR A 130 2.05 -14.91 6.80
C THR A 130 1.49 -13.66 7.50
N GLU A 131 0.62 -12.92 6.83
CA GLU A 131 0.07 -11.65 7.30
C GLU A 131 1.16 -10.64 7.74
N LYS A 132 2.25 -10.53 6.96
CA LYS A 132 3.36 -9.59 7.20
C LYS A 132 3.45 -8.52 6.12
N THR A 133 3.64 -7.27 6.51
CA THR A 133 4.03 -6.16 5.62
C THR A 133 5.46 -5.77 5.89
N ARG A 134 6.27 -5.67 4.83
CA ARG A 134 7.68 -5.27 4.89
C ARG A 134 7.95 -4.16 3.89
N VAL A 135 8.65 -3.12 4.34
CA VAL A 135 9.14 -2.04 3.48
C VAL A 135 10.64 -2.21 3.31
N TYR A 136 11.09 -2.20 2.07
CA TYR A 136 12.49 -2.33 1.73
C TYR A 136 12.99 -1.07 1.04
N GLU A 137 14.20 -0.66 1.40
CA GLU A 137 15.01 0.25 0.60
C GLU A 137 15.55 -0.48 -0.62
N ARG A 138 15.22 0.03 -1.81
CA ARG A 138 15.71 -0.51 -3.07
C ARG A 138 17.21 -0.41 -3.10
N CYS A 139 17.82 -1.48 -3.56
CA CYS A 139 19.20 -1.46 -3.96
C CYS A 139 19.22 -1.43 -5.48
N THR A 140 19.92 -0.44 -6.05
CA THR A 140 19.86 -0.10 -7.47
C THR A 140 20.96 -0.79 -8.28
N VAL A 141 21.89 -1.51 -7.63
CA VAL A 141 22.91 -2.33 -8.29
C VAL A 141 22.33 -3.72 -8.54
N THR A 142 21.58 -3.87 -9.63
CA THR A 142 21.05 -5.16 -10.08
C THR A 142 22.09 -5.93 -10.90
N PRO A 143 22.14 -7.28 -10.82
CA PRO A 143 21.34 -8.16 -9.96
C PRO A 143 21.94 -8.32 -8.54
N ASP A 144 23.03 -7.64 -8.22
CA ASP A 144 23.98 -8.12 -7.21
C ASP A 144 23.76 -7.64 -5.78
N CYS A 145 22.89 -6.66 -5.52
CA CYS A 145 22.74 -6.14 -4.17
C CYS A 145 21.37 -6.40 -3.51
N PRO A 146 21.33 -7.10 -2.37
CA PRO A 146 20.10 -7.35 -1.64
C PRO A 146 19.47 -6.04 -1.14
N HIS A 147 18.15 -6.02 -1.04
CA HIS A 147 17.43 -4.88 -0.47
C HIS A 147 17.59 -4.85 1.04
N THR A 148 17.46 -3.66 1.62
CA THR A 148 17.57 -3.47 3.08
C THR A 148 16.18 -3.30 3.66
N LEU A 149 15.79 -4.15 4.61
CA LEU A 149 14.54 -3.98 5.35
C LEU A 149 14.61 -2.68 6.18
N VAL A 150 13.61 -1.82 6.05
CA VAL A 150 13.50 -0.55 6.81
C VAL A 150 12.26 -0.50 7.70
N MET A 151 11.36 -1.46 7.55
CA MET A 151 10.18 -1.64 8.39
C MET A 151 9.61 -3.05 8.20
N GLU A 152 9.31 -3.74 9.30
CA GLU A 152 8.41 -4.89 9.34
C GLU A 152 7.23 -4.59 10.28
N THR A 153 6.03 -5.03 9.91
CA THR A 153 4.85 -5.01 10.78
C THR A 153 3.92 -6.16 10.44
N ASP A 154 3.14 -6.61 11.44
CA ASP A 154 1.99 -7.46 11.19
C ASP A 154 0.91 -6.68 10.43
N MET A 155 0.18 -7.39 9.58
CA MET A 155 -1.02 -6.92 8.91
C MET A 155 -2.19 -7.87 9.14
N VAL A 156 -3.38 -7.49 8.69
CA VAL A 156 -4.53 -8.38 8.52
C VAL A 156 -4.99 -8.27 7.08
N VAL A 157 -5.30 -9.41 6.47
CA VAL A 157 -5.77 -9.49 5.08
C VAL A 157 -7.29 -9.69 5.03
N GLY A 158 -7.88 -9.43 3.87
CA GLY A 158 -9.30 -9.69 3.61
C GLY A 158 -9.65 -11.17 3.80
N ARG A 159 -10.85 -11.45 4.31
CA ARG A 159 -11.19 -12.70 4.98
C ARG A 159 -12.12 -13.61 4.16
N PRO A 160 -11.90 -14.94 4.08
CA PRO A 160 -12.87 -15.87 3.50
C PRO A 160 -14.21 -15.87 4.24
N GLU A 161 -14.19 -15.64 5.56
CA GLU A 161 -15.39 -15.64 6.39
C GLU A 161 -16.32 -14.45 6.10
N GLU A 162 -15.85 -13.48 5.29
CA GLU A 162 -16.63 -12.35 4.80
C GLU A 162 -17.18 -12.59 3.39
N GLY A 163 -16.90 -13.75 2.77
CA GLY A 163 -17.44 -14.23 1.50
C GLY A 163 -18.96 -14.12 1.40
N SER A 164 -19.47 -13.91 0.18
CA SER A 164 -20.92 -14.02 -0.06
C SER A 164 -21.30 -15.47 -0.38
N GLU A 165 -22.59 -15.78 -0.37
CA GLU A 165 -23.08 -17.10 -0.79
C GLU A 165 -22.74 -17.37 -2.27
N GLU A 166 -22.70 -16.31 -3.10
CA GLU A 166 -22.37 -16.38 -4.52
C GLU A 166 -20.87 -16.49 -4.80
N ASP A 167 -20.01 -15.86 -3.98
CA ASP A 167 -18.56 -15.99 -4.06
C ASP A 167 -17.91 -16.00 -2.65
N PRO A 168 -17.56 -17.20 -2.13
CA PRO A 168 -16.94 -17.34 -0.81
C PRO A 168 -15.51 -16.78 -0.76
N ASN A 169 -14.91 -16.43 -1.91
CA ASN A 169 -13.58 -15.83 -2.01
C ASN A 169 -13.60 -14.33 -2.32
N ALA A 170 -14.79 -13.72 -2.46
CA ALA A 170 -14.94 -12.35 -2.94
C ALA A 170 -14.17 -11.31 -2.11
N TYR A 171 -13.92 -11.59 -0.83
CA TYR A 171 -13.37 -10.63 0.13
C TYR A 171 -11.90 -10.88 0.48
N LYS A 172 -11.29 -11.90 -0.13
CA LYS A 172 -9.86 -12.18 0.04
C LYS A 172 -9.01 -11.07 -0.59
N THR A 173 -7.91 -10.72 0.08
CA THR A 173 -6.84 -9.90 -0.51
C THR A 173 -6.23 -10.63 -1.70
N TRP A 174 -6.13 -9.93 -2.82
CA TRP A 174 -5.55 -10.45 -4.06
C TRP A 174 -4.04 -10.25 -4.07
N VAL A 175 -3.33 -11.17 -4.72
CA VAL A 175 -1.89 -11.07 -4.95
C VAL A 175 -1.60 -10.34 -6.27
N GLY A 176 -0.37 -9.86 -6.44
CA GLY A 176 0.04 -9.12 -7.63
C GLY A 176 0.76 -7.81 -7.31
N HIS A 177 0.88 -6.94 -8.31
CA HIS A 177 1.61 -5.68 -8.19
C HIS A 177 0.68 -4.48 -8.31
N GLY A 178 0.71 -3.59 -7.34
CA GLY A 178 0.04 -2.29 -7.43
C GLY A 178 0.99 -1.15 -7.10
N LYS A 179 0.52 0.08 -7.33
CA LYS A 179 1.21 1.31 -6.91
C LYS A 179 0.32 2.11 -6.00
N ILE A 180 0.91 2.82 -5.04
CA ILE A 180 0.17 3.80 -4.24
C ILE A 180 -0.25 4.94 -5.17
N SER A 181 -1.56 5.10 -5.41
CA SER A 181 -2.09 6.20 -6.21
C SER A 181 -2.40 7.44 -5.37
N GLU A 182 -2.77 7.23 -4.12
CA GLU A 182 -3.21 8.30 -3.23
C GLU A 182 -3.05 7.88 -1.77
N TRP A 183 -2.67 8.85 -0.93
CA TRP A 183 -2.85 8.74 0.52
C TRP A 183 -3.99 9.64 0.98
N VAL A 184 -4.84 9.18 1.88
CA VAL A 184 -5.87 9.99 2.52
C VAL A 184 -5.73 9.89 4.03
N LYS A 185 -5.70 11.02 4.71
CA LYS A 185 -5.67 11.09 6.18
C LYS A 185 -7.10 11.08 6.72
N PHE A 186 -7.39 10.21 7.69
CA PHE A 186 -8.73 10.01 8.26
C PHE A 186 -9.79 9.79 7.17
N TYR A 187 -9.55 8.78 6.33
CA TYR A 187 -10.43 8.39 5.24
C TYR A 187 -11.85 8.01 5.73
N GLN A 188 -12.85 8.32 4.92
CA GLN A 188 -14.24 7.87 5.04
C GLN A 188 -14.67 7.33 3.67
N ASP A 189 -15.41 6.22 3.67
CA ASP A 189 -15.92 5.61 2.45
C ASP A 189 -16.95 6.52 1.76
N GLY A 190 -17.07 6.40 0.44
CA GLY A 190 -17.96 7.26 -0.35
C GLY A 190 -19.44 7.16 0.03
N LEU A 191 -19.86 6.05 0.64
CA LEU A 191 -21.23 5.85 1.16
C LEU A 191 -21.41 6.34 2.60
N GLY A 192 -20.31 6.76 3.25
CA GLY A 192 -20.30 7.16 4.65
C GLY A 192 -20.68 6.05 5.62
N PHE A 193 -20.53 4.79 5.22
CA PHE A 193 -20.84 3.67 6.09
C PHE A 193 -19.85 3.59 7.25
N TYR A 194 -18.56 3.80 6.99
CA TYR A 194 -17.47 3.88 7.96
C TYR A 194 -17.14 5.35 8.25
N PRO A 195 -17.53 5.86 9.44
CA PRO A 195 -17.15 7.20 9.84
C PRO A 195 -15.63 7.34 9.86
N ARG A 196 -15.14 8.52 9.44
CA ARG A 196 -13.72 8.85 9.58
C ARG A 196 -13.29 8.84 11.05
N TRP A 197 -11.99 8.60 11.25
CA TRP A 197 -11.40 8.61 12.60
C TRP A 197 -11.45 10.01 13.24
N TYR A 198 -11.29 11.07 12.44
CA TYR A 198 -11.45 12.46 12.87
C TYR A 198 -12.04 13.31 11.75
N THR A 199 -13.03 14.13 12.08
CA THR A 199 -13.62 15.13 11.18
C THR A 199 -13.03 16.50 11.45
N LYS A 200 -12.70 17.24 10.39
CA LYS A 200 -12.19 18.62 10.51
C LYS A 200 -13.15 19.47 11.35
N GLY A 201 -12.65 20.04 12.44
CA GLY A 201 -13.43 20.84 13.38
C GLY A 201 -14.19 20.05 14.45
N GLN A 202 -14.12 18.72 14.44
CA GLN A 202 -14.65 17.88 15.52
C GLN A 202 -13.89 18.16 16.82
N ASP A 203 -14.61 18.16 17.94
CA ASP A 203 -13.99 18.12 19.26
C ASP A 203 -13.33 16.74 19.48
N ILE A 204 -12.01 16.74 19.68
CA ILE A 204 -11.20 15.53 19.91
C ILE A 204 -11.70 14.74 21.13
N SER A 205 -12.34 15.41 22.11
CA SER A 205 -12.90 14.77 23.30
C SER A 205 -14.02 13.76 22.98
N THR A 206 -14.68 13.93 21.84
CA THR A 206 -15.79 13.08 21.37
C THR A 206 -15.32 11.79 20.68
N ILE A 207 -14.03 11.68 20.36
CA ILE A 207 -13.45 10.46 19.79
C ILE A 207 -13.48 9.37 20.87
N PRO A 208 -13.93 8.14 20.55
CA PRO A 208 -13.96 7.05 21.52
C PRO A 208 -12.62 6.87 22.24
N LYS A 209 -12.69 6.59 23.54
CA LYS A 209 -11.47 6.37 24.33
C LYS A 209 -10.71 5.15 23.83
N PRO A 210 -9.39 5.12 24.02
CA PRO A 210 -8.53 3.99 23.68
C PRO A 210 -9.08 2.65 24.14
N ILE A 211 -8.95 1.63 23.29
CA ILE A 211 -9.46 0.28 23.54
C ILE A 211 -8.81 -0.32 24.79
N THR A 212 -7.54 -0.01 25.02
CA THR A 212 -6.78 -0.50 26.18
C THR A 212 -7.17 0.13 27.51
N ASP A 213 -8.02 1.15 27.52
CA ASP A 213 -8.48 1.80 28.76
C ASP A 213 -9.69 1.10 29.39
N SER A 214 -10.07 -0.07 28.87
CA SER A 214 -11.17 -0.91 29.38
C SER A 214 -10.64 -2.14 30.12
N MET A 215 -11.47 -2.70 31.00
CA MET A 215 -11.18 -3.96 31.71
C MET A 215 -10.93 -5.15 30.77
N SER A 216 -11.49 -5.11 29.57
CA SER A 216 -11.23 -6.10 28.52
C SER A 216 -11.16 -5.44 27.15
N LEU A 217 -10.40 -6.07 26.24
CA LEU A 217 -10.31 -5.65 24.83
C LEU A 217 -11.68 -5.65 24.14
N TYR A 218 -12.53 -6.63 24.47
CA TYR A 218 -13.89 -6.68 23.96
C TYR A 218 -14.70 -5.45 24.37
N MET A 219 -14.76 -5.13 25.66
CA MET A 219 -15.49 -3.93 26.14
C MET A 219 -14.93 -2.64 25.55
N GLY A 220 -13.61 -2.53 25.42
CA GLY A 220 -12.95 -1.41 24.75
C GLY A 220 -13.40 -1.28 23.30
N SER A 221 -13.41 -2.38 22.54
CA SER A 221 -13.81 -2.38 21.12
C SER A 221 -15.27 -2.01 20.90
N GLN A 222 -16.18 -2.34 21.82
CA GLN A 222 -17.60 -1.96 21.70
C GLN A 222 -17.82 -0.44 21.67
N ARG A 223 -16.92 0.34 22.30
CA ARG A 223 -16.96 1.82 22.25
C ARG A 223 -16.71 2.40 20.86
N TRP A 224 -16.07 1.61 19.99
CA TRP A 224 -15.76 1.99 18.62
C TRP A 224 -16.85 1.55 17.64
N ILE A 225 -17.90 0.88 18.11
CA ILE A 225 -19.09 0.55 17.32
C ILE A 225 -20.13 1.66 17.51
N VAL A 226 -20.38 2.43 16.46
CA VAL A 226 -21.30 3.59 16.46
C VAL A 226 -22.39 3.43 15.42
N LYS A 227 -23.45 4.26 15.48
CA LYS A 227 -24.37 4.39 14.35
C LYS A 227 -23.74 5.32 13.31
N ASN A 228 -23.73 4.90 12.05
CA ASN A 228 -23.34 5.74 10.92
C ASN A 228 -24.45 6.74 10.55
N ASP A 229 -24.20 7.57 9.54
CA ASP A 229 -25.15 8.60 9.06
C ASP A 229 -26.49 8.00 8.57
N GLN A 230 -26.51 6.70 8.28
CA GLN A 230 -27.70 5.94 7.87
C GLN A 230 -28.39 5.22 9.04
N GLY A 231 -27.94 5.45 10.28
CA GLY A 231 -28.47 4.81 11.49
C GLY A 231 -28.05 3.35 11.70
N LYS A 232 -27.22 2.79 10.81
CA LYS A 232 -26.72 1.40 10.90
C LYS A 232 -25.48 1.32 11.80
N LYS A 233 -25.31 0.21 12.52
CA LYS A 233 -24.09 -0.03 13.30
C LYS A 233 -22.89 -0.15 12.36
N SER A 234 -21.82 0.56 12.68
CA SER A 234 -20.57 0.58 11.94
C SER A 234 -19.39 0.86 12.88
N ASN A 235 -18.18 0.70 12.36
CA ASN A 235 -16.95 0.88 13.10
C ASN A 235 -16.39 2.29 12.88
N TYR A 236 -16.34 3.06 13.95
CA TYR A 236 -15.79 4.40 13.96
C TYR A 236 -14.30 4.35 13.61
N GLY A 237 -13.86 5.12 12.62
CA GLY A 237 -12.45 5.18 12.22
C GLY A 237 -11.89 3.84 11.73
N ALA A 238 -12.67 3.02 11.04
CA ALA A 238 -12.26 1.67 10.59
C ALA A 238 -10.99 1.66 9.71
N PHE A 239 -10.73 2.76 8.98
CA PHE A 239 -9.53 2.96 8.16
C PHE A 239 -8.35 3.59 8.93
N GLY A 240 -8.54 3.92 10.20
CA GLY A 240 -7.51 4.48 11.06
C GLY A 240 -6.99 5.86 10.62
N TRP A 241 -5.71 6.10 10.89
CA TRP A 241 -5.10 7.42 10.68
C TRP A 241 -4.86 7.75 9.21
N TYR A 242 -4.44 6.76 8.42
CA TYR A 242 -4.13 6.92 7.00
C TYR A 242 -4.62 5.71 6.20
N ALA A 243 -5.06 5.97 4.97
CA ALA A 243 -5.36 4.96 3.96
C ALA A 243 -4.61 5.28 2.67
N ALA A 244 -3.90 4.29 2.13
CA ALA A 244 -3.27 4.31 0.81
C ALA A 244 -4.16 3.56 -0.19
N LYS A 245 -4.63 4.27 -1.21
CA LYS A 245 -5.29 3.66 -2.35
C LYS A 245 -4.25 3.07 -3.29
N LEU A 246 -4.54 1.89 -3.83
CA LEU A 246 -3.68 1.21 -4.78
C LEU A 246 -4.29 1.22 -6.19
N THR A 247 -3.43 1.31 -7.19
CA THR A 247 -3.74 1.17 -8.62
C THR A 247 -3.00 -0.04 -9.21
N PRO A 248 -3.55 -0.78 -10.19
CA PRO A 248 -4.90 -0.61 -10.74
C PRO A 248 -5.99 -0.97 -9.71
N GLU A 249 -7.14 -0.29 -9.79
CA GLU A 249 -8.33 -0.69 -9.04
C GLU A 249 -8.77 -2.09 -9.52
N GLY A 250 -9.27 -2.92 -8.60
CA GLY A 250 -9.55 -4.33 -8.87
C GLY A 250 -10.51 -4.58 -10.05
N GLU A 251 -10.29 -5.68 -10.76
CA GLU A 251 -10.98 -6.09 -12.01
C GLU A 251 -12.51 -6.27 -11.90
N ASN A 252 -13.08 -6.34 -10.69
CA ASN A 252 -14.52 -6.56 -10.50
C ASN A 252 -15.29 -5.23 -10.37
N GLY A 253 -15.24 -4.35 -11.37
CA GLY A 253 -16.15 -3.19 -11.47
C GLY A 253 -16.21 -2.27 -10.24
N GLY A 254 -15.11 -2.13 -9.49
CA GLY A 254 -15.05 -1.31 -8.28
C GLY A 254 -15.55 -1.96 -6.99
N VAL A 255 -15.80 -3.28 -6.98
CA VAL A 255 -16.31 -4.01 -5.79
C VAL A 255 -15.18 -4.64 -4.96
N ASN A 256 -13.90 -4.43 -5.26
CA ASN A 256 -12.81 -4.99 -4.44
C ASN A 256 -11.58 -4.07 -4.43
N TYR A 257 -11.68 -2.96 -3.70
CA TYR A 257 -10.61 -1.96 -3.58
C TYR A 257 -9.48 -2.49 -2.67
N GLN A 258 -8.34 -2.80 -3.28
CA GLN A 258 -7.18 -3.43 -2.67
C GLN A 258 -6.29 -2.45 -1.88
N TRP A 259 -6.80 -1.71 -0.89
CA TRP A 259 -6.05 -0.64 -0.21
C TRP A 259 -5.13 -1.11 0.93
N ILE A 260 -4.28 -0.21 1.44
CA ILE A 260 -3.54 -0.35 2.69
C ILE A 260 -4.09 0.68 3.67
N HIS A 261 -4.47 0.32 4.90
CA HIS A 261 -4.99 1.29 5.85
C HIS A 261 -4.64 0.96 7.31
N GLY A 262 -4.84 1.96 8.18
CA GLY A 262 -4.72 1.80 9.63
C GLY A 262 -5.88 1.03 10.24
N THR A 263 -6.07 1.14 11.54
CA THR A 263 -7.16 0.47 12.26
C THR A 263 -7.89 1.43 13.19
N MET A 264 -9.03 1.04 13.73
CA MET A 264 -9.66 1.79 14.82
C MET A 264 -8.74 1.83 16.06
N GLY A 265 -8.92 2.81 16.93
CA GLY A 265 -8.09 2.98 18.12
C GLY A 265 -7.06 4.10 18.01
N TRP A 266 -6.31 4.29 19.09
CA TRP A 266 -5.26 5.29 19.26
C TRP A 266 -3.88 4.67 19.07
N GLY A 267 -2.83 5.48 18.98
CA GLY A 267 -1.46 4.97 18.81
C GLY A 267 -1.04 4.09 19.98
N LYS A 268 -1.46 4.42 21.21
CA LYS A 268 -1.18 3.60 22.39
C LYS A 268 -1.86 2.22 22.40
N ASP A 269 -2.91 2.01 21.61
CA ASP A 269 -3.56 0.69 21.52
C ASP A 269 -2.67 -0.34 20.82
N GLY A 270 -1.74 0.12 19.99
CA GLY A 270 -0.77 -0.71 19.28
C GLY A 270 -1.40 -1.75 18.35
N SER A 271 -0.89 -2.99 18.40
CA SER A 271 -1.40 -4.12 17.61
C SER A 271 -2.69 -4.73 18.17
N LYS A 272 -3.13 -4.37 19.38
CA LYS A 272 -4.29 -5.00 20.03
C LYS A 272 -5.59 -4.90 19.22
N PRO A 273 -5.91 -3.77 18.52
CA PRO A 273 -7.08 -3.72 17.65
C PRO A 273 -7.03 -4.76 16.51
N ILE A 274 -5.83 -5.07 16.00
CA ILE A 274 -5.63 -6.12 14.99
C ILE A 274 -5.92 -7.51 15.58
N GLU A 275 -5.43 -7.80 16.78
CA GLU A 275 -5.68 -9.07 17.46
C GLU A 275 -7.18 -9.32 17.67
N ILE A 276 -7.93 -8.27 18.02
CA ILE A 276 -9.39 -8.35 18.15
C ILE A 276 -10.05 -8.70 16.80
N THR A 277 -9.54 -8.13 15.70
CA THR A 277 -10.08 -8.40 14.35
C THR A 277 -9.79 -9.82 13.84
N ARG A 278 -8.77 -10.50 14.39
CA ARG A 278 -8.49 -11.92 14.14
C ARG A 278 -9.43 -12.84 14.95
N GLY A 279 -10.07 -12.33 15.99
CA GLY A 279 -11.08 -13.07 16.75
C GLY A 279 -12.43 -13.17 16.01
N LYS A 280 -13.13 -14.31 16.16
CA LYS A 280 -14.50 -14.54 15.62
C LYS A 280 -15.57 -13.57 16.15
N MET A 281 -15.23 -12.71 17.11
CA MET A 281 -16.20 -11.96 17.90
C MET A 281 -16.69 -10.68 17.24
N ILE A 282 -15.98 -10.12 16.24
CA ILE A 282 -16.38 -8.86 15.64
C ILE A 282 -16.04 -8.85 14.15
N ASN A 283 -17.08 -8.92 13.32
CA ASN A 283 -16.99 -8.69 11.88
C ASN A 283 -16.94 -7.18 11.64
N PHE A 284 -15.73 -6.67 11.41
CA PHE A 284 -15.47 -5.23 11.35
C PHE A 284 -15.77 -4.60 9.97
N PHE A 285 -15.95 -5.40 8.93
CA PHE A 285 -16.36 -4.92 7.61
C PHE A 285 -17.61 -5.68 7.13
N ALA A 286 -18.64 -4.94 6.77
CA ALA A 286 -19.95 -5.44 6.35
C ALA A 286 -20.50 -4.65 5.15
N ASN A 287 -19.68 -3.77 4.53
CA ASN A 287 -20.13 -2.91 3.43
C ASN A 287 -19.33 -3.14 2.13
N PRO A 288 -20.00 -3.19 0.96
CA PRO A 288 -19.46 -3.43 -0.37
C PRO A 288 -18.19 -2.70 -0.89
N GLY A 289 -17.69 -1.69 -0.18
CA GLY A 289 -16.76 -0.68 -0.74
C GLY A 289 -15.29 -0.81 -0.37
N SER A 290 -14.88 -1.81 0.42
CA SER A 290 -13.49 -1.94 0.91
C SER A 290 -13.03 -3.38 1.10
N HIS A 291 -13.38 -4.24 0.15
CA HIS A 291 -13.02 -5.66 0.21
C HIS A 291 -11.54 -5.88 -0.11
N GLY A 292 -10.95 -6.95 0.43
CA GLY A 292 -9.57 -7.36 0.10
C GLY A 292 -8.46 -6.38 0.49
N CYS A 293 -8.76 -5.34 1.27
CA CYS A 293 -7.79 -4.42 1.85
C CYS A 293 -6.79 -5.14 2.78
N THR A 294 -5.69 -4.46 3.07
CA THR A 294 -4.73 -4.86 4.10
C THR A 294 -4.73 -3.82 5.20
N ARG A 295 -4.79 -4.29 6.45
CA ARG A 295 -4.87 -3.44 7.64
C ARG A 295 -3.57 -3.57 8.44
N VAL A 296 -3.02 -2.45 8.91
CA VAL A 296 -1.90 -2.42 9.87
C VAL A 296 -2.25 -1.51 11.06
N GLU A 297 -1.42 -1.52 12.11
CA GLU A 297 -1.66 -0.64 13.27
C GLU A 297 -1.40 0.83 12.93
N ASN A 298 -1.98 1.75 13.71
CA ASN A 298 -2.07 3.15 13.32
C ASN A 298 -0.71 3.87 13.23
N ARG A 299 0.26 3.53 14.08
CA ARG A 299 1.59 4.14 14.03
C ARG A 299 2.39 3.59 12.86
N ALA A 300 2.25 2.29 12.56
CA ALA A 300 2.80 1.63 11.38
C ALA A 300 2.31 2.27 10.08
N VAL A 301 0.99 2.45 9.87
CA VAL A 301 0.49 3.09 8.64
C VAL A 301 0.93 4.55 8.52
N ALA A 302 1.06 5.25 9.65
CA ALA A 302 1.55 6.63 9.66
C ALA A 302 3.04 6.71 9.30
N TYR A 303 3.85 5.76 9.76
CA TYR A 303 5.25 5.64 9.35
C TYR A 303 5.38 5.26 7.87
N MET A 304 4.55 4.34 7.38
CA MET A 304 4.45 4.03 5.94
C MET A 304 4.08 5.28 5.13
N ARG A 305 3.09 6.07 5.56
CA ARG A 305 2.71 7.32 4.87
C ARG A 305 3.89 8.31 4.77
N HIS A 306 4.73 8.37 5.80
CA HIS A 306 5.93 9.21 5.79
C HIS A 306 6.97 8.71 4.78
N LEU A 307 7.23 7.41 4.74
CA LEU A 307 8.26 6.82 3.89
C LEU A 307 7.85 6.69 2.41
N LEU A 308 6.57 6.42 2.16
CA LEU A 308 6.10 5.91 0.87
C LEU A 308 5.35 7.00 0.09
N PRO A 309 6.00 7.68 -0.87
CA PRO A 309 5.30 8.62 -1.75
C PRO A 309 4.31 7.90 -2.69
N VAL A 310 3.39 8.68 -3.27
CA VAL A 310 2.60 8.24 -4.43
C VAL A 310 3.53 7.72 -5.54
N GLY A 311 3.13 6.63 -6.20
CA GLY A 311 3.90 5.91 -7.21
C GLY A 311 4.72 4.73 -6.66
N THR A 312 4.88 4.62 -5.34
CA THR A 312 5.58 3.50 -4.67
C THR A 312 4.95 2.15 -5.04
N ASP A 313 5.79 1.20 -5.42
CA ASP A 313 5.39 -0.17 -5.74
C ASP A 313 5.03 -0.99 -4.49
N VAL A 314 3.94 -1.73 -4.61
CA VAL A 314 3.40 -2.65 -3.60
C VAL A 314 3.22 -4.01 -4.24
N TYR A 315 4.00 -5.00 -3.82
CA TYR A 315 3.88 -6.37 -4.28
C TYR A 315 3.19 -7.21 -3.20
N ARG A 316 2.03 -7.75 -3.53
CA ARG A 316 1.30 -8.71 -2.72
C ARG A 316 1.63 -10.10 -3.19
N VAL A 317 2.02 -10.95 -2.25
CA VAL A 317 2.44 -12.32 -2.53
C VAL A 317 1.77 -13.29 -1.57
N TYR A 318 1.66 -14.53 -2.01
CA TYR A 318 1.32 -15.66 -1.16
C TYR A 318 2.50 -16.63 -1.19
N ALA A 319 3.46 -16.45 -0.29
CA ALA A 319 4.77 -17.09 -0.36
C ALA A 319 5.18 -17.71 0.97
N ARG A 320 5.92 -18.82 0.90
CA ARG A 320 6.68 -19.32 2.05
C ARG A 320 7.85 -18.40 2.33
N GLU A 321 8.09 -18.10 3.59
CA GLU A 321 9.25 -17.30 3.97
C GLU A 321 10.47 -18.21 4.14
N ALA A 322 11.62 -17.69 3.73
CA ALA A 322 12.94 -18.29 3.87
C ALA A 322 13.96 -17.15 4.03
N THR A 323 15.23 -17.50 4.25
CA THR A 323 16.31 -16.53 4.32
C THR A 323 17.53 -16.98 3.53
N ARG A 324 18.37 -16.03 3.10
CA ARG A 324 19.65 -16.37 2.46
C ARG A 324 20.60 -17.01 3.46
N GLU A 325 20.74 -16.41 4.63
CA GLU A 325 21.65 -16.85 5.67
C GLU A 325 20.90 -17.34 6.92
N GLY A 326 21.55 -18.19 7.72
CA GLY A 326 20.99 -18.66 8.99
C GLY A 326 21.02 -17.56 10.05
N TYR A 327 20.12 -17.64 11.03
CA TYR A 327 20.10 -16.71 12.16
C TYR A 327 21.37 -16.87 13.03
N PRO A 328 21.96 -15.77 13.52
CA PRO A 328 21.59 -14.36 13.31
C PRO A 328 22.07 -13.81 11.96
N TYR A 329 21.29 -12.93 11.35
CA TYR A 329 21.60 -12.37 10.02
C TYR A 329 22.67 -11.29 10.13
N ARG A 330 23.87 -11.56 9.61
CA ARG A 330 25.03 -10.68 9.71
C ARG A 330 24.76 -9.32 9.08
N ARG A 331 23.98 -9.26 8.00
CA ARG A 331 23.60 -7.99 7.35
C ARG A 331 22.81 -7.06 8.28
N TYR A 332 22.09 -7.63 9.25
CA TYR A 332 21.22 -6.91 10.17
C TYR A 332 21.80 -6.81 11.59
N ALA A 333 23.09 -7.12 11.79
CA ALA A 333 23.73 -7.09 13.10
C ALA A 333 23.57 -5.72 13.81
N ASN A 334 23.68 -4.62 13.05
CA ASN A 334 23.53 -3.25 13.55
C ASN A 334 22.06 -2.77 13.62
N GLN A 335 21.10 -3.61 13.26
CA GLN A 335 19.67 -3.29 13.22
C GLN A 335 18.85 -4.10 14.25
N THR A 336 19.51 -4.78 15.17
CA THR A 336 18.89 -5.57 16.25
C THR A 336 18.18 -4.71 17.30
N SER A 337 18.52 -3.41 17.41
CA SER A 337 17.79 -2.45 18.25
C SER A 337 16.70 -1.72 17.46
N SER A 338 15.49 -1.63 18.02
CA SER A 338 14.35 -0.95 17.39
C SER A 338 14.65 0.53 17.10
N TYR A 339 14.34 0.99 15.89
CA TYR A 339 14.49 2.39 15.52
C TYR A 339 13.31 3.20 16.07
N LYS A 340 13.59 4.25 16.82
CA LYS A 340 12.57 5.05 17.50
C LYS A 340 12.13 6.22 16.62
N TRP A 341 10.99 6.07 15.95
CA TRP A 341 10.38 7.14 15.16
C TRP A 341 9.45 8.00 16.01
N GLN A 342 9.69 9.31 16.07
CA GLN A 342 8.81 10.24 16.78
C GLN A 342 7.66 10.69 15.88
N TYR A 343 6.43 10.58 16.39
CA TYR A 343 5.25 11.03 15.66
C TYR A 343 4.48 12.13 16.40
N MET A 344 3.83 13.00 15.61
CA MET A 344 2.80 13.95 16.05
C MET A 344 1.61 13.84 15.10
N LEU A 345 0.51 13.26 15.57
CA LEU A 345 -0.75 13.21 14.85
C LEU A 345 -1.49 14.53 15.04
N LEU A 346 -1.55 15.32 13.97
CA LEU A 346 -2.27 16.60 13.97
C LEU A 346 -3.61 16.52 13.22
N THR A 347 -4.53 17.46 13.47
CA THR A 347 -5.80 17.62 12.74
C THR A 347 -5.61 18.11 11.30
N ASN A 348 -4.46 18.72 11.00
CA ASN A 348 -4.11 19.24 9.67
C ASN A 348 -4.19 18.14 8.58
N GLY A 349 -4.83 18.46 7.47
CA GLY A 349 -5.01 17.54 6.33
C GLY A 349 -6.09 16.47 6.54
N ALA A 350 -6.96 16.60 7.55
CA ALA A 350 -8.03 15.65 7.80
C ALA A 350 -9.02 15.55 6.62
N GLY A 351 -9.20 14.36 6.08
CA GLY A 351 -10.05 14.07 4.91
C GLY A 351 -9.44 14.50 3.57
N GLU A 352 -8.21 15.04 3.57
CA GLU A 352 -7.57 15.56 2.36
C GLU A 352 -6.66 14.50 1.71
N SER A 353 -6.63 14.53 0.38
CA SER A 353 -5.65 13.79 -0.43
C SER A 353 -4.24 14.28 -0.09
N ASN A 354 -3.33 13.34 0.10
CA ASN A 354 -1.96 13.56 0.55
C ASN A 354 -1.84 14.42 1.82
N GLY A 355 -2.84 14.37 2.71
CA GLY A 355 -2.86 15.10 3.98
C GLY A 355 -1.58 14.93 4.81
N LEU A 356 -1.33 15.91 5.69
CA LEU A 356 -0.09 16.05 6.47
C LEU A 356 0.34 14.74 7.14
N THR A 357 1.61 14.35 6.94
CA THR A 357 2.24 13.19 7.61
C THR A 357 2.26 13.36 9.14
N SER A 358 2.39 12.26 9.88
CA SER A 358 2.60 12.31 11.34
C SER A 358 4.07 12.38 11.75
N ASP A 359 5.01 12.50 10.81
CA ASP A 359 6.44 12.59 11.14
C ASP A 359 6.78 13.89 11.87
N ALA A 360 7.26 13.75 13.12
CA ALA A 360 7.50 14.90 13.99
C ALA A 360 8.59 15.83 13.44
N ALA A 361 9.62 15.28 12.79
CA ALA A 361 10.70 16.07 12.21
C ALA A 361 10.21 16.91 11.02
N THR A 362 9.43 16.31 10.11
CA THR A 362 8.81 16.98 8.96
C THR A 362 7.87 18.10 9.40
N ILE A 363 7.02 17.84 10.40
CA ILE A 363 6.08 18.84 10.94
C ILE A 363 6.85 20.05 11.51
N ARG A 364 7.92 19.80 12.30
CA ARG A 364 8.76 20.86 12.87
C ARG A 364 9.49 21.65 11.77
N ALA A 365 10.02 20.96 10.76
CA ALA A 365 10.73 21.59 9.64
C ALA A 365 9.81 22.49 8.79
N GLN A 366 8.51 22.15 8.70
CA GLN A 366 7.50 22.99 8.04
C GLN A 366 7.01 24.17 8.91
N GLY A 367 7.53 24.33 10.14
CA GLY A 367 7.11 25.39 11.04
C GLY A 367 5.71 25.22 11.62
N ILE A 368 5.11 24.03 11.49
CA ILE A 368 3.77 23.74 12.00
C ILE A 368 3.86 23.51 13.51
N ARG A 369 3.18 24.36 14.29
CA ARG A 369 3.11 24.23 15.75
C ARG A 369 2.13 23.13 16.15
N ALA A 370 2.55 22.22 17.01
CA ALA A 370 1.67 21.23 17.65
C ALA A 370 1.16 21.79 18.99
N ILE A 371 -0.13 22.10 19.05
CA ILE A 371 -0.76 22.74 20.21
C ILE A 371 -1.87 21.82 20.72
N LEU A 372 -1.73 21.41 21.99
CA LEU A 372 -2.72 20.59 22.68
C LEU A 372 -4.09 21.27 22.68
N ASN A 373 -5.16 20.51 22.50
CA ASN A 373 -6.55 20.99 22.40
C ASN A 373 -6.86 21.94 21.22
N VAL A 374 -5.91 22.15 20.29
CA VAL A 374 -6.13 22.95 19.08
C VAL A 374 -5.95 22.08 17.85
N ASN A 375 -4.75 21.56 17.64
CA ASN A 375 -4.44 20.72 16.47
C ASN A 375 -3.66 19.46 16.80
N LEU A 376 -3.10 19.32 18.00
CA LEU A 376 -2.43 18.08 18.42
C LEU A 376 -3.44 17.08 18.97
N ILE A 377 -3.57 15.94 18.28
CA ILE A 377 -4.42 14.81 18.69
C ILE A 377 -3.61 13.86 19.59
N GLU A 378 -2.43 13.44 19.12
CA GLU A 378 -1.57 12.50 19.83
C GLU A 378 -0.11 12.70 19.43
N GLN A 379 0.83 12.45 20.32
CA GLN A 379 2.26 12.34 20.00
C GLN A 379 2.88 11.17 20.76
N GLY A 380 3.94 10.61 20.21
CA GLY A 380 4.63 9.49 20.85
C GLY A 380 5.81 8.98 20.05
N VAL A 381 6.24 7.77 20.40
CA VAL A 381 7.31 7.05 19.73
C VAL A 381 6.77 5.73 19.20
N TYR A 382 7.07 5.43 17.95
CA TYR A 382 6.88 4.12 17.36
C TYR A 382 8.23 3.42 17.25
N GLU A 383 8.30 2.21 17.78
CA GLU A 383 9.48 1.36 17.66
C GLU A 383 9.39 0.58 16.35
N VAL A 384 10.09 1.07 15.33
CA VAL A 384 10.13 0.48 14.00
C VAL A 384 11.01 -0.76 14.07
N ASP A 385 10.41 -1.92 13.77
CA ASP A 385 11.13 -3.15 13.56
C ASP A 385 11.83 -3.12 12.20
N ARG A 386 13.14 -3.32 12.19
CA ARG A 386 13.98 -3.37 10.98
C ARG A 386 14.74 -4.68 10.86
N TYR A 387 14.43 -5.65 11.72
CA TYR A 387 15.06 -6.94 11.71
C TYR A 387 14.10 -7.96 11.07
N PRO A 388 14.52 -8.69 10.02
CA PRO A 388 13.62 -9.62 9.35
C PRO A 388 13.24 -10.77 10.28
N THR A 389 11.95 -11.00 10.49
CA THR A 389 11.47 -12.12 11.32
C THR A 389 10.76 -13.14 10.45
N VAL A 390 11.30 -14.38 10.38
CA VAL A 390 10.75 -15.44 9.54
C VAL A 390 9.48 -16.02 10.17
N ALA A 391 8.41 -16.08 9.39
CA ALA A 391 7.18 -16.78 9.76
C ALA A 391 7.18 -18.20 9.19
N PRO A 392 7.24 -19.26 10.03
CA PRO A 392 7.21 -20.64 9.55
C PRO A 392 5.80 -21.05 9.09
N LEU A 393 5.72 -22.18 8.37
CA LEU A 393 4.46 -22.88 8.18
C LEU A 393 4.18 -23.73 9.44
N ASP A 394 3.03 -23.50 10.06
CA ASP A 394 2.60 -24.22 11.26
C ASP A 394 1.13 -24.62 11.15
N TYR A 395 0.89 -25.82 10.60
CA TYR A 395 -0.44 -26.39 10.43
C TYR A 395 -1.09 -26.80 11.77
N SER A 396 -0.36 -26.75 12.89
CA SER A 396 -0.97 -26.89 14.22
C SER A 396 -1.74 -25.65 14.65
N LYS A 397 -1.55 -24.50 13.97
CA LYS A 397 -2.29 -23.26 14.21
C LYS A 397 -3.41 -23.11 13.18
N SER A 398 -4.55 -22.58 13.62
CA SER A 398 -5.63 -22.25 12.70
C SER A 398 -5.23 -21.11 11.77
N ALA A 399 -5.66 -21.14 10.51
CA ALA A 399 -5.36 -20.06 9.57
C ALA A 399 -5.94 -18.71 10.01
N ALA A 400 -7.14 -18.71 10.62
CA ALA A 400 -7.77 -17.53 11.19
C ALA A 400 -6.92 -16.81 12.27
N SER A 401 -5.96 -17.51 12.89
CA SER A 401 -5.08 -16.89 13.89
C SER A 401 -4.01 -15.98 13.28
N GLY A 402 -3.76 -16.07 11.97
CA GLY A 402 -2.64 -15.40 11.29
C GLY A 402 -1.27 -16.01 11.58
N LYS A 403 -1.21 -17.15 12.29
CA LYS A 403 0.05 -17.79 12.74
C LYS A 403 0.38 -19.09 12.01
N SER A 404 -0.46 -19.54 11.08
CA SER A 404 -0.22 -20.79 10.34
C SER A 404 0.83 -20.64 9.22
N GLY A 405 1.09 -19.42 8.77
CA GLY A 405 1.83 -19.16 7.53
C GLY A 405 1.09 -19.57 6.26
N ASP A 406 -0.18 -19.98 6.37
CA ASP A 406 -1.09 -20.36 5.30
C ASP A 406 -2.49 -19.80 5.59
N ARG A 407 -2.64 -18.46 5.48
CA ARG A 407 -3.85 -17.74 5.89
C ARG A 407 -5.15 -18.17 5.18
N TYR A 408 -5.05 -18.64 3.95
CA TYR A 408 -6.17 -19.11 3.12
C TYR A 408 -6.22 -20.63 2.96
N GLU A 409 -5.40 -21.37 3.71
CA GLU A 409 -5.44 -22.83 3.76
C GLU A 409 -5.30 -23.47 2.37
N ILE A 410 -4.38 -22.93 1.56
CA ILE A 410 -4.25 -23.36 0.16
C ILE A 410 -3.79 -24.81 0.05
N ASP A 411 -3.22 -25.37 1.11
CA ASP A 411 -2.73 -26.74 1.18
C ASP A 411 -3.66 -27.72 1.91
N ASP A 412 -4.80 -27.28 2.45
CA ASP A 412 -5.69 -28.11 3.30
C ASP A 412 -6.14 -29.41 2.60
N LYS A 413 -6.39 -29.35 1.29
CA LYS A 413 -6.85 -30.50 0.49
C LYS A 413 -5.72 -31.17 -0.31
N VAL A 414 -4.47 -30.75 -0.14
CA VAL A 414 -3.33 -31.27 -0.90
C VAL A 414 -2.73 -32.47 -0.15
N LYS A 415 -3.01 -33.69 -0.67
CA LYS A 415 -2.50 -34.94 -0.08
C LYS A 415 -0.98 -35.11 -0.22
N ASN A 416 -0.41 -34.68 -1.35
CA ASN A 416 1.02 -34.75 -1.65
C ASN A 416 1.50 -33.43 -2.28
N GLY A 417 2.58 -32.87 -1.75
CA GLY A 417 3.16 -31.62 -2.24
C GLY A 417 2.58 -30.37 -1.58
N SER A 418 2.59 -29.26 -2.32
CA SER A 418 2.14 -27.95 -1.85
C SER A 418 1.71 -27.08 -3.03
N ASN A 419 0.69 -26.27 -2.83
CA ASN A 419 0.25 -25.22 -3.73
C ASN A 419 1.12 -23.95 -3.63
N PHE A 420 1.96 -23.83 -2.60
CA PHE A 420 3.00 -22.80 -2.55
C PHE A 420 4.03 -23.01 -3.67
N ARG A 421 4.47 -21.92 -4.30
CA ARG A 421 5.47 -21.95 -5.39
C ARG A 421 6.63 -21.02 -5.07
N GLY A 422 7.78 -21.61 -4.75
CA GLY A 422 8.99 -20.87 -4.38
C GLY A 422 8.95 -20.22 -3.00
N TYR A 423 9.88 -19.30 -2.78
CA TYR A 423 10.13 -18.70 -1.46
C TYR A 423 10.36 -17.19 -1.57
N PHE A 424 9.96 -16.47 -0.53
CA PHE A 424 10.32 -15.09 -0.29
C PHE A 424 11.48 -15.03 0.72
N LEU A 425 12.65 -14.56 0.26
CA LEU A 425 13.84 -14.35 1.08
C LEU A 425 13.71 -13.01 1.80
N ILE A 426 13.21 -13.05 3.04
CA ILE A 426 12.84 -11.85 3.80
C ILE A 426 14.03 -10.99 4.21
N ASP A 427 15.23 -11.56 4.26
CA ASP A 427 16.47 -10.86 4.59
C ASP A 427 17.06 -10.13 3.36
N GLU A 428 16.69 -10.53 2.14
CA GLU A 428 17.10 -9.89 0.88
C GLU A 428 16.01 -9.03 0.23
N GLY A 429 14.74 -9.20 0.63
CA GLY A 429 13.60 -8.61 -0.07
C GLY A 429 13.41 -9.16 -1.49
N ARG A 430 13.78 -10.43 -1.72
CA ARG A 430 13.83 -11.07 -3.05
C ARG A 430 13.17 -12.44 -3.04
N PHE A 431 12.90 -13.01 -4.21
CA PHE A 431 12.20 -14.26 -4.39
C PHE A 431 13.07 -15.33 -5.05
N ALA A 432 13.03 -16.55 -4.51
CA ALA A 432 13.66 -17.72 -5.07
C ALA A 432 12.60 -18.63 -5.70
N ASN A 433 12.65 -18.79 -7.03
CA ASN A 433 11.74 -19.65 -7.81
C ASN A 433 10.24 -19.39 -7.54
N TYR A 434 9.89 -18.14 -7.23
CA TYR A 434 8.53 -17.78 -6.86
C TYR A 434 7.62 -17.65 -8.07
N ALA A 435 6.39 -18.12 -7.89
CA ALA A 435 5.25 -17.77 -8.73
C ALA A 435 4.01 -17.65 -7.84
N HIS A 436 3.00 -16.91 -8.27
CA HIS A 436 1.72 -16.93 -7.56
C HIS A 436 1.14 -18.35 -7.54
N PRO A 437 0.53 -18.82 -6.43
CA PRO A 437 -0.28 -20.03 -6.43
C PRO A 437 -1.35 -19.96 -7.53
N SER A 438 -1.65 -21.11 -8.16
CA SER A 438 -2.63 -21.17 -9.25
C SER A 438 -4.04 -20.95 -8.71
N TYR A 439 -4.81 -20.07 -9.35
CA TYR A 439 -6.22 -19.84 -9.06
C TYR A 439 -7.01 -21.16 -9.10
N GLN A 440 -6.81 -21.99 -10.14
CA GLN A 440 -7.49 -23.27 -10.28
C GLN A 440 -7.04 -24.26 -9.19
N ALA A 441 -5.73 -24.39 -8.94
CA ALA A 441 -5.21 -25.35 -7.95
C ALA A 441 -5.61 -25.01 -6.50
N THR A 442 -5.90 -23.73 -6.23
CA THR A 442 -6.34 -23.24 -4.92
C THR A 442 -7.86 -23.09 -4.80
N ASN A 443 -8.63 -23.60 -5.78
CA ASN A 443 -10.10 -23.45 -5.84
C ASN A 443 -10.56 -21.98 -5.69
N GLY A 444 -9.83 -21.07 -6.31
CA GLY A 444 -10.08 -19.63 -6.29
C GLY A 444 -9.64 -18.90 -5.03
N ALA A 445 -9.01 -19.57 -4.07
CA ALA A 445 -8.57 -18.94 -2.83
C ALA A 445 -7.48 -17.88 -3.05
N VAL A 446 -6.63 -18.04 -4.08
CA VAL A 446 -5.63 -17.06 -4.47
C VAL A 446 -5.96 -16.51 -5.86
N ARG A 447 -6.26 -15.21 -5.91
CA ARG A 447 -6.48 -14.47 -7.16
C ARG A 447 -5.35 -13.48 -7.40
N THR A 448 -4.83 -13.48 -8.61
CA THR A 448 -3.81 -12.53 -9.07
C THR A 448 -4.45 -11.35 -9.78
N SER A 449 -4.01 -10.13 -9.48
CA SER A 449 -4.43 -8.90 -10.16
C SER A 449 -3.24 -7.93 -10.29
N GLY A 450 -3.49 -6.67 -10.65
CA GLY A 450 -2.44 -5.63 -10.62
C GLY A 450 -1.73 -5.40 -11.96
N LEU A 451 -0.51 -4.89 -11.94
CA LEU A 451 0.29 -4.61 -13.13
C LEU A 451 0.90 -5.90 -13.71
N ALA A 452 0.99 -5.97 -15.04
CA ALA A 452 1.33 -7.20 -15.78
C ALA A 452 2.73 -7.77 -15.46
N ASP A 453 3.67 -6.91 -15.09
CA ASP A 453 5.08 -7.23 -14.79
C ASP A 453 5.25 -8.19 -13.60
N PHE A 454 4.24 -8.29 -12.71
CA PHE A 454 4.23 -9.23 -11.60
C PHE A 454 3.05 -10.21 -11.61
N ARG A 455 2.26 -10.26 -12.69
CA ARG A 455 1.17 -11.26 -12.79
C ARG A 455 1.72 -12.65 -13.15
N ASN A 456 2.66 -12.68 -14.07
CA ASN A 456 3.15 -13.92 -14.70
C ASN A 456 4.62 -14.23 -14.40
N SER A 457 5.36 -13.27 -13.85
CA SER A 457 6.80 -13.36 -13.61
C SER A 457 7.19 -12.52 -12.40
N VAL A 458 8.36 -12.79 -11.82
CA VAL A 458 8.99 -11.91 -10.82
C VAL A 458 9.92 -10.93 -11.54
N PRO A 459 9.80 -9.60 -11.34
CA PRO A 459 10.74 -8.61 -11.86
C PRO A 459 12.19 -8.97 -11.51
N GLU A 460 13.11 -8.69 -12.44
CA GLU A 460 14.53 -9.05 -12.29
C GLU A 460 15.14 -8.57 -10.98
N PHE A 461 14.85 -7.32 -10.56
CA PHE A 461 15.39 -6.76 -9.32
C PHE A 461 14.88 -7.49 -8.05
N LEU A 462 13.73 -8.16 -8.14
CA LEU A 462 13.16 -8.98 -7.06
C LEU A 462 13.59 -10.45 -7.16
N ASN A 463 14.27 -10.88 -8.23
CA ASN A 463 14.74 -12.25 -8.31
C ASN A 463 15.98 -12.44 -7.44
N ALA A 464 15.93 -13.47 -6.60
CA ALA A 464 17.05 -13.92 -5.82
C ALA A 464 18.04 -14.65 -6.74
N ARG A 465 19.34 -14.52 -6.46
CA ARG A 465 20.37 -15.31 -7.14
C ARG A 465 20.14 -16.79 -6.85
N ALA A 466 20.45 -17.63 -7.85
CA ALA A 466 20.58 -19.07 -7.69
C ALA A 466 21.58 -19.39 -6.55
N GLY A 467 21.19 -20.31 -5.68
CA GLY A 467 21.98 -20.70 -4.52
C GLY A 467 21.11 -21.24 -3.41
N SER A 468 21.75 -21.75 -2.36
CA SER A 468 21.07 -22.25 -1.18
C SER A 468 20.39 -21.12 -0.41
N PHE A 469 19.32 -21.48 0.29
CA PHE A 469 18.60 -20.65 1.24
C PHE A 469 18.12 -21.53 2.39
N VAL A 470 17.90 -20.91 3.55
CA VAL A 470 17.47 -21.56 4.77
C VAL A 470 15.94 -21.53 4.81
N ILE A 471 15.34 -22.71 4.87
CA ILE A 471 13.89 -22.88 4.95
C ILE A 471 13.54 -23.16 6.43
N PRO A 472 12.60 -22.40 7.03
CA PRO A 472 12.16 -22.69 8.39
C PRO A 472 11.42 -24.03 8.45
N PRO A 473 11.42 -24.70 9.62
CA PRO A 473 10.69 -25.96 9.79
C PRO A 473 9.20 -25.80 9.49
N VAL A 474 8.60 -26.88 9.01
CA VAL A 474 7.13 -27.01 8.85
C VAL A 474 6.62 -27.82 10.04
N ASN A 475 5.69 -27.26 10.80
CA ASN A 475 5.10 -27.93 11.96
C ASN A 475 3.71 -28.49 11.61
N GLY A 476 3.38 -29.66 12.15
CA GLY A 476 2.01 -30.19 12.15
C GLY A 476 1.52 -30.83 10.84
N LYS A 477 2.42 -31.34 9.98
CA LYS A 477 2.07 -32.16 8.82
C LYS A 477 2.70 -33.54 8.92
#